data_AF-A0A8X6HG58-F1
#
_entry.id   AF-A0A8X6HG58-F1
#
_cell.length_a   1.000
_cell.length_b   1.000
_cell.length_c   1.000
_cell.angle_alpha   90.00
_cell.angle_beta   90.00
_cell.angle_gamma   90.00
#
_symmetry.space_group_name_H-M   'P 1'
#
loop_
_entity.id
_entity.type
_entity.pdbx_description
1 polymer ?
#
loop_
_entity_poly.entity_id
_entity_poly.type
_entity_poly.pdbx_seq_one_letter_code
_entity_poly.pdbx_strand_id
1 'polypeptide(L)'
;MGSSHTRLLFHTGVHWLSRGKILNQLFELGLELQHFLNDRFELRIFLHDWKWLCKLKYSAGIFYVENCLNLLLQGKEISLFHIHEKKNAAIAKLNLWQKRVGNGDVDSFPSPS
;
A
#
# COMPACT_ATOMS: atom_id res chain seq x y z
N MET A 1 -23.05 -24.98 28.42
CA MET A 1 -23.00 -25.05 26.95
C MET A 1 -22.06 -23.95 26.49
N GLY A 2 -20.80 -24.30 26.19
CA GLY A 2 -19.77 -23.34 25.82
C GLY A 2 -19.97 -22.86 24.39
N SER A 3 -20.29 -21.59 24.20
CA SER A 3 -20.29 -20.98 22.88
C SER A 3 -18.84 -20.80 22.43
N SER A 4 -18.39 -21.69 21.54
CA SER A 4 -17.17 -21.53 20.76
C SER A 4 -17.22 -20.21 20.01
N HIS A 5 -16.66 -19.17 20.63
CA HIS A 5 -16.33 -17.91 19.98
C HIS A 5 -15.12 -18.14 19.05
N THR A 6 -15.31 -18.96 18.02
CA THR A 6 -14.31 -19.31 17.00
C THR A 6 -14.74 -18.74 15.65
N ARG A 7 -15.31 -17.53 15.64
CA ARG A 7 -15.80 -16.86 14.42
C ARG A 7 -15.46 -15.38 14.31
N LEU A 8 -14.40 -14.93 15.00
CA LEU A 8 -13.82 -13.59 14.84
C LEU A 8 -12.41 -13.60 14.23
N LEU A 9 -12.03 -14.70 13.56
CA LEU A 9 -10.78 -14.82 12.79
C LEU A 9 -10.98 -14.68 11.27
N PHE A 10 -12.15 -14.22 10.84
CA PHE A 10 -12.49 -14.08 9.41
C PHE A 10 -13.03 -12.69 9.12
N HIS A 11 -12.17 -11.67 9.05
CA HIS A 11 -12.32 -10.55 8.10
C HIS A 11 -11.16 -9.54 8.06
N THR A 12 -10.10 -9.73 8.84
CA THR A 12 -8.94 -8.80 8.85
C THR A 12 -7.99 -8.98 7.67
N GLY A 13 -7.97 -10.16 7.03
CA GLY A 13 -7.02 -10.50 5.96
C GLY A 13 -7.25 -9.80 4.62
N VAL A 14 -8.44 -9.25 4.35
CA VAL A 14 -8.79 -8.70 3.02
C VAL A 14 -8.96 -7.17 3.02
N HIS A 15 -9.06 -6.57 4.21
CA HIS A 15 -9.41 -5.15 4.32
C HIS A 15 -8.22 -4.22 4.02
N TRP A 16 -6.99 -4.66 4.24
CA TRP A 16 -5.80 -3.86 3.91
C TRP A 16 -5.44 -3.97 2.41
N LEU A 17 -5.81 -5.08 1.75
CA LEU A 17 -5.70 -5.25 0.31
C LEU A 17 -6.58 -4.27 -0.46
N SER A 18 -7.84 -4.11 -0.04
CA SER A 18 -8.74 -3.13 -0.63
C SER A 18 -8.26 -1.70 -0.38
N ARG A 19 -7.71 -1.41 0.80
CA ARG A 19 -7.10 -0.10 1.11
C ARG A 19 -5.92 0.22 0.21
N GLY A 20 -5.01 -0.72 -0.01
CA GLY A 20 -3.90 -0.55 -0.95
C GLY A 20 -4.37 -0.29 -2.38
N LYS A 21 -5.37 -1.05 -2.84
CA LYS A 21 -5.96 -0.87 -4.17
C LYS A 21 -6.61 0.50 -4.36
N ILE A 22 -7.35 0.97 -3.36
CA ILE A 22 -7.98 2.30 -3.38
C ILE A 22 -6.91 3.39 -3.44
N LEU A 23 -5.81 3.27 -2.68
CA LEU A 23 -4.72 4.26 -2.70
C LEU A 23 -3.98 4.28 -4.04
N ASN A 24 -3.77 3.13 -4.66
CA ASN A 24 -3.21 3.05 -6.01
C ASN A 24 -4.12 3.72 -7.04
N GLN A 25 -5.41 3.38 -7.04
CA GLN A 25 -6.39 3.99 -7.94
C GLN A 25 -6.50 5.50 -7.74
N LEU A 26 -6.46 5.97 -6.48
CA LEU A 26 -6.47 7.38 -6.15
C LEU A 26 -5.22 8.11 -6.68
N PHE A 27 -4.06 7.45 -6.62
CA PHE A 27 -2.82 8.00 -7.14
C PHE A 27 -2.79 8.04 -8.68
N GLU A 28 -3.19 6.95 -9.32
CA GLU A 28 -3.31 6.84 -10.79
C GLU A 28 -4.27 7.89 -11.35
N LEU A 29 -5.43 8.04 -10.71
CA LEU A 29 -6.47 8.99 -11.10
C LEU A 29 -6.23 10.41 -10.55
N GLY A 30 -5.08 10.67 -9.93
CA GLY A 30 -4.84 11.91 -9.20
C GLY A 30 -5.01 13.16 -10.08
N LEU A 31 -4.58 13.10 -11.35
CA LEU A 31 -4.71 14.20 -12.29
C LEU A 31 -6.15 14.36 -12.78
N GLU A 32 -6.86 13.27 -13.11
CA GLU A 32 -8.27 13.36 -13.49
C GLU A 32 -9.13 13.88 -12.33
N LEU A 33 -8.82 13.47 -11.10
CA LEU A 33 -9.53 13.91 -9.90
C LEU A 33 -9.24 15.38 -9.57
N GLN A 34 -8.03 15.89 -9.82
CA GLN A 34 -7.76 17.33 -9.70
C GLN A 34 -8.64 18.16 -10.63
N HIS A 35 -8.91 17.66 -11.83
CA HIS A 35 -9.75 18.33 -12.83
C HIS A 35 -11.26 18.14 -12.55
N PHE A 36 -11.66 16.97 -12.08
CA PHE A 36 -13.07 16.60 -11.90
C PHE A 36 -13.66 17.07 -10.55
N LEU A 37 -12.84 17.18 -9.50
CA LEU A 37 -13.32 17.60 -8.19
C LEU A 37 -13.52 19.11 -8.12
N ASN A 38 -14.75 19.52 -7.83
CA ASN A 38 -15.11 20.92 -7.59
C ASN A 38 -14.71 21.37 -6.17
N ASP A 39 -14.76 22.68 -5.90
CA ASP A 39 -14.38 23.29 -4.60
C ASP A 39 -15.18 22.82 -3.39
N ARG A 40 -16.27 22.07 -3.59
CA ARG A 40 -17.04 21.45 -2.51
C ARG A 40 -16.36 20.22 -1.91
N PHE A 41 -15.33 19.68 -2.56
CA PHE A 41 -14.61 18.51 -2.09
C PHE A 41 -13.30 18.91 -1.44
N GLU A 42 -13.17 18.67 -0.13
CA GLU A 42 -11.95 18.93 0.64
C GLU A 42 -10.73 18.19 0.06
N LEU A 43 -10.95 17.02 -0.55
CA LEU A 43 -9.93 16.22 -1.21
C LEU A 43 -9.17 17.01 -2.29
N ARG A 44 -9.82 17.98 -2.95
CA ARG A 44 -9.21 18.83 -3.97
C ARG A 44 -7.96 19.54 -3.43
N ILE A 45 -7.99 20.04 -2.20
CA ILE A 45 -6.88 20.78 -1.58
C ILE A 45 -5.68 19.85 -1.44
N PHE A 46 -5.91 18.62 -0.98
CA PHE A 46 -4.88 17.61 -0.78
C PHE A 46 -4.25 17.12 -2.09
N LEU A 47 -5.05 17.03 -3.16
CA LEU A 47 -4.52 16.65 -4.47
C LEU A 47 -3.57 17.70 -5.06
N HIS A 48 -3.64 18.98 -4.64
CA HIS A 48 -2.70 20.02 -5.06
C HIS A 48 -1.49 20.16 -4.10
N ASP A 49 -1.51 19.48 -2.95
CA ASP A 49 -0.39 19.45 -2.01
C ASP A 49 0.59 18.34 -2.41
N TRP A 50 1.72 18.76 -2.98
CA TRP A 50 2.84 17.88 -3.30
C TRP A 50 3.26 16.97 -2.14
N LYS A 51 3.37 17.50 -0.91
CA LYS A 51 3.80 16.69 0.25
C LYS A 51 2.77 15.62 0.58
N TRP A 52 1.49 15.93 0.40
CA TRP A 52 0.41 14.96 0.59
C TRP A 52 0.44 13.89 -0.51
N LEU A 53 0.63 14.27 -1.77
CA LEU A 53 0.78 13.33 -2.89
C LEU A 53 1.97 12.39 -2.68
N CYS A 54 3.10 12.89 -2.17
CA CYS A 54 4.22 12.05 -1.76
C CYS A 54 3.77 11.03 -0.72
N LYS A 55 3.14 11.46 0.38
CA LYS A 55 2.65 10.55 1.43
C LYS A 55 1.71 9.48 0.87
N LEU A 56 0.79 9.86 -0.02
CA LEU A 56 -0.12 8.95 -0.70
C LEU A 56 0.67 7.89 -1.51
N LYS A 57 1.64 8.32 -2.32
CA LYS A 57 2.50 7.45 -3.12
C LYS A 57 3.30 6.47 -2.24
N TYR A 58 3.82 6.93 -1.11
CA TYR A 58 4.53 6.10 -0.13
C TYR A 58 3.61 5.04 0.49
N SER A 59 2.42 5.44 0.94
CA SER A 59 1.44 4.52 1.51
C SER A 59 1.01 3.47 0.49
N ALA A 60 0.68 3.88 -0.73
CA ALA A 60 0.37 3.00 -1.86
C ALA A 60 1.49 1.97 -2.11
N GLY A 61 2.75 2.41 -2.15
CA GLY A 61 3.91 1.53 -2.32
C GLY A 61 4.11 0.52 -1.19
N ILE A 62 3.87 0.89 0.06
CA ILE A 62 3.94 -0.02 1.22
C ILE A 62 2.85 -1.10 1.11
N PHE A 63 1.60 -0.70 0.86
CA PHE A 63 0.51 -1.66 0.69
C PHE A 63 0.73 -2.60 -0.49
N TYR A 64 1.38 -2.13 -1.57
CA TYR A 64 1.77 -2.99 -2.68
C TYR A 64 2.76 -4.08 -2.24
N VAL A 65 3.80 -3.73 -1.49
CA VAL A 65 4.79 -4.70 -0.97
C VAL A 65 4.11 -5.72 -0.04
N GLU A 66 3.24 -5.25 0.85
CA GLU A 66 2.47 -6.12 1.74
C GLU A 66 1.57 -7.06 0.92
N ASN A 67 0.90 -6.55 -0.12
CA ASN A 67 0.02 -7.34 -0.99
C ASN A 67 0.79 -8.44 -1.70
N CYS A 68 1.95 -8.11 -2.29
CA CYS A 68 2.82 -9.10 -2.91
C CYS A 68 3.22 -10.20 -1.93
N LEU A 69 3.61 -9.84 -0.70
CA LEU A 69 3.96 -10.82 0.34
C LEU A 69 2.78 -11.71 0.72
N ASN A 70 1.59 -11.13 0.88
CA ASN A 70 0.40 -11.89 1.25
C ASN A 70 -0.05 -12.84 0.13
N LEU A 71 -0.05 -12.39 -1.13
CA LEU A 71 -0.38 -13.25 -2.28
C LEU A 71 0.61 -14.40 -2.40
N LEU A 72 1.90 -14.15 -2.15
CA LEU A 72 2.89 -15.21 -2.01
C LEU A 72 2.45 -16.15 -0.89
N LEU A 73 2.32 -15.69 0.36
CA LEU A 73 1.97 -16.57 1.48
C LEU A 73 0.66 -17.38 1.33
N GLN A 74 -0.27 -16.94 0.47
CA GLN A 74 -1.50 -17.68 0.15
C GLN A 74 -1.34 -18.76 -0.95
N GLY A 75 -0.23 -18.77 -1.68
CA GLY A 75 0.07 -19.75 -2.72
C GLY A 75 0.27 -21.16 -2.17
N LYS A 76 -0.28 -22.18 -2.86
CA LYS A 76 -0.30 -23.57 -2.37
C LYS A 76 1.02 -24.33 -2.47
N GLU A 77 2.03 -23.80 -3.17
CA GLU A 77 3.33 -24.46 -3.36
C GLU A 77 4.49 -23.46 -3.31
N ILE A 78 4.92 -23.09 -2.10
CA ILE A 78 6.06 -22.18 -1.92
C ILE A 78 7.01 -22.76 -0.91
N SER A 79 8.29 -22.83 -1.29
CA SER A 79 9.34 -23.27 -0.38
C SER A 79 9.59 -22.23 0.71
N LEU A 80 9.95 -22.70 1.91
CA LEU A 80 10.36 -21.82 3.02
C LEU A 80 11.49 -20.87 2.62
N PHE A 81 12.39 -21.33 1.74
CA PHE A 81 13.47 -20.52 1.20
C PHE A 81 12.92 -19.32 0.40
N HIS A 82 11.97 -19.55 -0.49
CA HIS A 82 11.37 -18.48 -1.30
C HIS A 82 10.61 -17.46 -0.44
N ILE A 83 9.91 -17.91 0.60
CA ILE A 83 9.28 -17.02 1.58
C ILE A 83 10.32 -16.14 2.26
N HIS A 84 11.44 -16.74 2.70
CA HIS A 84 12.50 -16.00 3.38
C HIS A 84 13.16 -14.96 2.49
N GLU A 85 13.47 -15.30 1.23
CA GLU A 85 14.00 -14.37 0.24
C GLU A 85 13.05 -13.18 0.02
N LYS A 86 11.76 -13.46 -0.21
CA LYS A 86 10.76 -12.41 -0.47
C LYS A 86 10.56 -11.51 0.75
N LYS A 87 10.53 -12.09 1.95
CA LYS A 87 10.48 -11.33 3.21
C LYS A 87 11.68 -10.39 3.33
N ASN A 88 12.89 -10.90 3.11
CA ASN A 88 14.11 -10.12 3.24
C ASN A 88 14.19 -9.02 2.17
N ALA A 89 13.75 -9.31 0.94
CA ALA A 89 13.66 -8.32 -0.13
C ALA A 89 12.67 -7.19 0.23
N ALA A 90 11.51 -7.52 0.81
CA ALA A 90 10.55 -6.53 1.28
C ALA A 90 11.12 -5.63 2.38
N ILE A 91 11.78 -6.22 3.39
CA ILE A 91 12.46 -5.47 4.46
C ILE A 91 13.54 -4.55 3.88
N ALA A 92 14.36 -5.05 2.95
CA ALA A 92 15.40 -4.25 2.31
C ALA A 92 14.81 -3.06 1.54
N LYS A 93 13.67 -3.27 0.85
CA LYS A 93 12.96 -2.22 0.12
C LYS A 93 12.39 -1.15 1.06
N LEU A 94 11.76 -1.55 2.17
CA LEU A 94 11.25 -0.62 3.18
C LEU A 94 12.39 0.21 3.82
N ASN A 95 13.51 -0.43 4.15
CA ASN A 95 14.69 0.26 4.69
C ASN A 95 15.28 1.27 3.69
N LEU A 96 15.32 0.92 2.40
CA LEU A 96 15.75 1.84 1.35
C LEU A 96 14.83 3.06 1.28
N TRP A 97 13.52 2.86 1.31
CA TRP A 97 12.53 3.94 1.29
C TRP A 97 12.64 4.83 2.51
N GLN A 98 12.80 4.26 3.70
CA GLN A 98 13.02 5.03 4.93
C GLN A 98 14.26 5.95 4.81
N LYS A 99 15.38 5.43 4.27
CA LYS A 99 16.59 6.24 4.05
C LYS A 99 16.36 7.37 3.04
N ARG A 100 15.63 7.09 1.95
CA ARG A 100 15.30 8.12 0.93
C ARG A 100 14.46 9.26 1.51
N VAL A 101 13.41 8.94 2.28
CA VAL A 101 12.63 9.95 3.02
C VAL A 101 13.54 10.79 3.91
N GLY A 102 14.42 10.15 4.67
CA GLY A 102 15.35 10.84 5.58
C GLY A 102 16.30 11.79 4.85
N ASN A 103 16.63 11.50 3.60
CA ASN A 103 17.50 12.32 2.75
C ASN A 103 16.72 13.35 1.91
N GLY A 104 15.39 13.41 2.02
CA GLY A 104 14.55 14.32 1.24
C GLY A 104 14.29 13.87 -0.20
N ASP A 105 14.69 12.66 -0.60
CA ASP A 105 14.43 12.10 -1.92
C ASP A 105 13.04 11.42 -1.94
N VAL A 106 12.09 12.05 -2.62
CA VAL A 106 10.69 11.59 -2.73
C VAL A 106 10.27 11.26 -4.16
N ASP A 107 11.15 11.45 -5.14
CA ASP A 107 10.77 11.39 -6.57
C ASP A 107 10.63 9.96 -7.10
N SER A 108 11.43 9.02 -6.57
CA SER A 108 11.68 7.71 -7.21
C SER A 108 10.91 6.52 -6.62
N PHE A 109 9.65 6.70 -6.22
CA PHE A 109 8.80 5.58 -5.80
C PHE A 109 8.25 4.82 -7.00
N PRO A 110 8.31 3.47 -7.01
CA PRO A 110 7.67 2.69 -8.05
C PRO A 110 6.16 2.90 -7.94
N SER A 111 5.57 3.50 -8.96
CA SER A 111 4.13 3.44 -9.14
C SER A 111 3.75 1.99 -9.43
N PRO A 112 2.71 1.44 -8.80
CA PRO A 112 2.07 0.25 -9.35
C PRO A 112 1.64 0.58 -10.78
N SER A 113 1.92 -0.34 -11.70
CA SER A 113 1.42 -0.33 -13.07
C SER A 113 0.46 -1.49 -13.23
#